data_AF-A0A2N0NFC4-F1
#
_entry.id   AF-A0A2N0NFC4-F1
#
_cell.length_a   1.000
_cell.length_b   1.000
_cell.length_c   1.000
_cell.angle_alpha   90.00
_cell.angle_beta   90.00
_cell.angle_gamma   90.00
#
_symmetry.space_group_name_H-M   'P 1'
#
loop_
_entity.id
_entity.type
_entity.pdbx_description
1 polymer ?
#
loop_
_entity_poly.entity_id
_entity_poly.type
_entity_poly.pdbx_seq_one_letter_code
_entity_poly.pdbx_strand_id
1 'polypeptide(L)'
;MFQILYIHILVNRFWCIIGVQILWEKPHEFLLNHRNLKRLLIENNFISISIPFSNKPLFNYISFSSEISSNLIIDMGFGLIKEVINSNEYQEKYKILEQEYYKLFINNCKNITYFRWYTTLPLYQYPGASTCFSQLRTLYITCNESLISDNLLGMAQICQDIENLKLWNYDKYIPGLIKFIDNQKILQSLYLHNEKSEMKCIQLSKTIEKKAVTLKRFTLENVMLSPKFLLSLINLEQLKLIIERRCYSSEQDIQKWKKYLLIASFPKLQYLETQYLSPHG
;
A
#
# COMPACT_ATOMS: atom_id res chain seq x y z
N MET A 1 -5.63 -24.46 14.98
CA MET A 1 -4.36 -23.78 15.33
C MET A 1 -4.58 -22.66 16.37
N PHE A 2 -5.49 -21.71 16.14
CA PHE A 2 -5.75 -20.59 17.06
C PHE A 2 -6.28 -20.97 18.46
N GLN A 3 -7.10 -22.01 18.56
CA GLN A 3 -7.64 -22.50 19.84
C GLN A 3 -6.54 -23.07 20.76
N ILE A 4 -5.45 -23.59 20.15
CA ILE A 4 -4.29 -24.10 20.88
C ILE A 4 -3.43 -22.93 21.38
N LEU A 5 -3.25 -21.86 20.59
CA LEU A 5 -2.51 -20.67 21.02
C LEU A 5 -3.15 -20.00 22.24
N TYR A 6 -4.48 -19.89 22.27
CA TYR A 6 -5.23 -19.30 23.38
C TYR A 6 -5.00 -20.06 24.71
N ILE A 7 -4.94 -21.40 24.67
CA ILE A 7 -4.72 -22.24 25.86
C ILE A 7 -3.29 -22.06 26.40
N HIS A 8 -2.28 -21.87 25.54
CA HIS A 8 -0.88 -21.74 25.95
C HIS A 8 -0.49 -20.34 26.45
N ILE A 9 -1.23 -19.29 26.06
CA ILE A 9 -1.06 -17.92 26.59
C ILE A 9 -1.26 -17.88 28.12
N LEU A 10 -2.06 -18.79 28.68
CA LEU A 10 -2.39 -18.84 30.10
C LEU A 10 -1.40 -19.66 30.96
N VAL A 11 -0.40 -20.31 30.35
CA VAL A 11 0.45 -21.29 31.05
C VAL A 11 1.76 -20.68 31.58
N ASN A 12 2.36 -19.70 30.88
CA ASN A 12 3.58 -19.03 31.33
C ASN A 12 3.74 -17.65 30.64
N ARG A 13 4.29 -16.66 31.37
CA ARG A 13 4.59 -15.30 30.88
C ARG A 13 5.40 -15.29 29.57
N PHE A 14 6.33 -16.22 29.39
CA PHE A 14 7.10 -16.33 28.15
C PHE A 14 6.22 -16.69 26.94
N TRP A 15 5.39 -17.74 27.07
CA TRP A 15 4.44 -18.14 26.02
C TRP A 15 3.37 -17.09 25.75
N CYS A 16 2.99 -16.31 26.78
CA CYS A 16 2.11 -15.15 26.62
C CYS A 16 2.75 -14.06 25.73
N ILE A 17 4.02 -13.71 25.96
CA ILE A 17 4.73 -12.71 25.14
C ILE A 17 4.81 -13.16 23.68
N ILE A 18 5.23 -14.40 23.45
CA ILE A 18 5.37 -14.95 22.09
C ILE A 18 4.00 -15.07 21.41
N GLY A 19 3.00 -15.60 22.11
CA GLY A 19 1.65 -15.75 21.58
C GLY A 19 1.00 -14.41 21.22
N VAL A 20 1.19 -13.38 22.06
CA VAL A 20 0.71 -12.03 21.81
C VAL A 20 1.40 -11.41 20.58
N GLN A 21 2.72 -11.55 20.44
CA GLN A 21 3.45 -11.04 19.27
C GLN A 21 2.92 -11.63 17.96
N ILE A 22 2.73 -12.96 17.92
CA ILE A 22 2.22 -13.67 16.73
C ILE A 22 0.80 -13.21 16.40
N LEU A 23 -0.07 -13.08 17.41
CA LEU A 23 -1.45 -12.64 17.19
C LEU A 23 -1.53 -11.17 16.75
N TRP A 24 -0.61 -10.32 17.21
CA TRP A 24 -0.64 -8.89 16.92
C TRP A 24 0.21 -8.48 15.73
N GLU A 25 0.89 -9.41 15.07
CA GLU A 25 1.63 -9.16 13.83
C GLU A 25 0.70 -8.66 12.71
N LYS A 26 -0.49 -9.28 12.58
CA LYS A 26 -1.53 -8.93 11.60
C LYS A 26 -2.86 -8.63 12.27
N PRO A 27 -3.00 -7.47 12.92
CA PRO A 27 -4.12 -7.18 13.80
C PRO A 27 -5.47 -7.18 13.05
N HIS A 28 -5.49 -6.82 11.77
CA HIS A 28 -6.71 -6.74 10.97
C HIS A 28 -7.42 -8.09 10.81
N GLU A 29 -6.71 -9.23 10.84
CA GLU A 29 -7.31 -10.56 10.76
C GLU A 29 -8.09 -10.93 12.04
N PHE A 30 -7.70 -10.37 13.20
CA PHE A 30 -8.28 -10.65 14.51
C PHE A 30 -9.31 -9.62 14.97
N LEU A 31 -9.23 -8.40 14.42
CA LEU A 31 -10.02 -7.25 14.85
C LEU A 31 -11.37 -7.12 14.14
N LEU A 32 -11.74 -8.06 13.27
CA LEU A 32 -13.01 -8.07 12.51
C LEU A 32 -14.29 -8.09 13.37
N ASN A 33 -14.18 -8.03 14.70
CA ASN A 33 -15.31 -7.89 15.60
C ASN A 33 -15.22 -6.56 16.36
N HIS A 34 -16.25 -5.71 16.24
CA HIS A 34 -16.33 -4.35 16.84
C HIS A 34 -15.98 -4.29 18.34
N ARG A 35 -16.21 -5.39 19.07
CA ARG A 35 -15.91 -5.51 20.51
C ARG A 35 -14.39 -5.53 20.78
N ASN A 36 -13.58 -6.12 19.89
CA ASN A 36 -12.12 -6.17 20.02
C ASN A 36 -11.46 -4.85 19.59
N LEU A 37 -12.05 -4.16 18.60
CA LEU A 37 -11.65 -2.81 18.17
C LEU A 37 -11.77 -1.77 19.30
N LYS A 38 -12.93 -1.74 19.99
CA LYS A 38 -13.11 -0.88 21.17
C LYS A 38 -12.08 -1.19 22.26
N ARG A 39 -11.78 -2.46 22.48
CA ARG A 39 -10.78 -2.91 23.47
C ARG A 39 -9.36 -2.47 23.10
N LEU A 40 -8.95 -2.58 21.83
CA LEU A 40 -7.65 -2.13 21.33
C LEU A 40 -7.44 -0.63 21.54
N LEU A 41 -8.47 0.18 21.30
CA LEU A 41 -8.42 1.64 21.47
C LEU A 41 -8.36 2.04 22.94
N ILE A 42 -9.07 1.32 23.82
CA ILE A 42 -9.06 1.51 25.27
C ILE A 42 -7.71 1.07 25.86
N GLU A 43 -7.15 -0.07 25.43
CA GLU A 43 -5.86 -0.57 25.89
C GLU A 43 -4.69 0.34 25.47
N ASN A 44 -4.82 1.13 24.39
CA ASN A 44 -3.76 1.99 23.87
C ASN A 44 -4.03 3.50 24.01
N ASN A 45 -4.94 3.90 24.92
CA ASN A 45 -5.23 5.30 25.27
C ASN A 45 -5.64 6.22 24.09
N PHE A 46 -6.34 5.68 23.09
CA PHE A 46 -6.67 6.41 21.86
C PHE A 46 -7.79 7.43 21.99
N ILE A 47 -8.61 7.28 23.01
CA ILE A 47 -9.78 8.12 23.19
C ILE A 47 -9.81 8.51 24.66
N SER A 48 -9.72 9.80 24.96
CA SER A 48 -10.19 10.34 26.24
C SER A 48 -11.73 10.33 26.27
N ILE A 49 -12.36 9.20 25.97
CA ILE A 49 -13.68 8.93 26.53
C ILE A 49 -13.36 8.45 27.94
N SER A 50 -13.84 9.20 28.91
CA SER A 50 -13.81 8.93 30.34
C SER A 50 -14.41 7.55 30.67
N ILE A 51 -13.71 6.47 30.34
CA ILE A 51 -13.97 5.13 30.83
C ILE A 51 -12.83 4.83 31.81
N PRO A 52 -13.10 4.72 33.11
CA PRO A 52 -12.08 4.40 34.07
C PRO A 52 -11.70 2.93 33.89
N PHE A 53 -10.64 2.66 33.14
CA PHE A 53 -9.89 1.42 33.31
C PHE A 53 -8.60 1.74 34.07
N SER A 54 -8.54 1.16 35.26
CA SER A 54 -7.44 1.30 36.23
C SER A 54 -6.13 0.63 35.80
N ASN A 55 -6.06 -0.04 34.63
CA ASN A 55 -4.95 -0.94 34.31
C ASN A 55 -4.27 -0.56 32.99
N LYS A 56 -2.99 -0.22 33.09
CA LYS A 56 -2.06 -0.05 31.97
C LYS A 56 -2.02 -1.36 31.16
N PRO A 57 -2.01 -1.33 29.81
CA PRO A 57 -1.88 -2.54 29.01
C PRO A 57 -0.61 -3.29 29.39
N LEU A 58 -0.69 -4.63 29.45
CA LEU A 58 0.45 -5.50 29.76
C LEU A 58 1.60 -5.36 28.75
N PHE A 59 1.25 -5.07 27.48
CA PHE A 59 2.20 -4.91 26.38
C PHE A 59 1.81 -3.70 25.53
N ASN A 60 2.80 -3.15 24.82
CA ASN A 60 2.53 -2.24 23.71
C ASN A 60 2.16 -3.06 22.47
N TYR A 61 0.92 -3.51 22.39
CA TYR A 61 0.46 -4.45 21.37
C TYR A 61 0.70 -3.96 19.94
N ILE A 62 0.55 -2.66 19.69
CA ILE A 62 0.77 -2.06 18.37
C ILE A 62 2.21 -2.19 17.91
N SER A 63 3.18 -2.14 18.84
CA SER A 63 4.60 -2.29 18.49
C SER A 63 4.95 -3.64 17.84
N PHE A 64 4.07 -4.64 17.98
CA PHE A 64 4.21 -5.95 17.35
C PHE A 64 3.61 -6.01 15.94
N SER A 65 2.81 -5.01 15.54
CA SER A 65 2.22 -4.97 14.20
C SER A 65 3.31 -4.86 13.16
N SER A 66 3.24 -5.71 12.14
CA SER A 66 4.08 -5.61 10.94
C SER A 66 3.36 -4.87 9.80
N GLU A 67 2.10 -4.46 10.03
CA GLU A 67 1.25 -3.87 9.01
C GLU A 67 0.53 -2.60 9.50
N ILE A 68 0.36 -1.63 8.59
CA ILE A 68 -0.57 -0.50 8.76
C ILE A 68 -1.69 -0.65 7.74
N SER A 69 -2.92 -0.84 8.23
CA SER A 69 -4.11 -1.07 7.40
C SER A 69 -5.03 0.14 7.39
N SER A 70 -5.34 0.68 6.22
CA SER A 70 -6.37 1.74 6.10
C SER A 70 -7.79 1.21 6.33
N ASN A 71 -8.06 -0.08 6.15
CA ASN A 71 -9.39 -0.62 6.44
C ASN A 71 -9.69 -0.55 7.95
N LEU A 72 -8.67 -0.79 8.78
CA LEU A 72 -8.82 -0.75 10.23
C LEU A 72 -9.29 0.62 10.72
N ILE A 73 -8.70 1.71 10.21
CA ILE A 73 -9.13 3.06 10.58
C ILE A 73 -10.52 3.39 10.03
N ILE A 74 -10.87 2.94 8.81
CA ILE A 74 -12.22 3.13 8.26
C ILE A 74 -13.26 2.47 9.19
N ASP A 75 -13.01 1.23 9.62
CA ASP A 75 -13.87 0.50 10.56
C ASP A 75 -13.92 1.18 11.94
N MET A 76 -12.81 1.75 12.41
CA MET A 76 -12.80 2.59 13.62
C MET A 76 -13.68 3.83 13.45
N GLY A 77 -13.61 4.50 12.30
CA GLY A 77 -14.48 5.63 11.98
C GLY A 77 -15.94 5.27 12.12
N PHE A 78 -16.38 4.20 11.46
CA PHE A 78 -17.77 3.71 11.55
C PHE A 78 -18.18 3.26 12.96
N GLY A 79 -17.26 2.69 13.74
CA GLY A 79 -17.56 2.18 15.08
C GLY A 79 -17.57 3.23 16.19
N LEU A 80 -16.90 4.37 15.99
CA LEU A 80 -16.66 5.38 17.03
C LEU A 80 -17.41 6.69 16.78
N ILE A 81 -17.49 7.12 15.53
CA ILE A 81 -18.07 8.40 15.14
C ILE A 81 -19.56 8.15 14.90
N LYS A 82 -20.41 8.76 15.72
CA LYS A 82 -21.87 8.50 15.71
C LYS A 82 -22.61 9.38 14.72
N GLU A 83 -21.91 10.34 14.14
CA GLU A 83 -22.41 11.32 13.20
C GLU A 83 -22.65 10.67 11.84
N VAL A 84 -23.50 11.29 11.02
CA VAL A 84 -23.77 10.81 9.65
C VAL A 84 -22.49 10.90 8.83
N ILE A 85 -22.10 9.81 8.15
CA ILE A 85 -20.82 9.68 7.43
C ILE A 85 -20.50 10.87 6.50
N ASN A 86 -21.51 11.38 5.80
CA ASN A 86 -21.36 12.49 4.86
C ASN A 86 -21.51 13.89 5.50
N SER A 87 -21.66 13.96 6.82
CA SER A 87 -21.74 15.24 7.53
C SER A 87 -20.35 15.83 7.77
N ASN A 88 -20.27 17.16 7.78
CA ASN A 88 -19.02 17.86 8.12
C ASN A 88 -18.49 17.43 9.50
N GLU A 89 -19.38 17.18 10.47
CA GLU A 89 -18.99 16.77 11.81
C GLU A 89 -18.29 15.40 11.83
N TYR A 90 -18.80 14.42 11.07
CA TYR A 90 -18.14 13.13 10.88
C TYR A 90 -16.75 13.33 10.28
N GLN A 91 -16.63 14.14 9.22
CA GLN A 91 -15.37 14.35 8.51
C GLN A 91 -14.31 15.00 9.41
N GLU A 92 -14.68 16.00 10.22
CA GLU A 92 -13.76 16.62 11.19
C GLU A 92 -13.33 15.64 12.29
N LYS A 93 -14.26 14.85 12.84
CA LYS A 93 -13.93 13.79 13.82
C LYS A 93 -13.04 12.71 13.22
N TYR A 94 -13.28 12.33 11.97
CA TYR A 94 -12.49 11.31 11.27
C TYR A 94 -11.07 11.80 11.00
N LYS A 95 -10.87 13.06 10.61
CA LYS A 95 -9.52 13.65 10.45
C LYS A 95 -8.70 13.57 11.74
N ILE A 96 -9.31 13.86 12.89
CA ILE A 96 -8.63 13.76 14.20
C ILE A 96 -8.28 12.31 14.50
N LEU A 97 -9.22 11.38 14.30
CA LEU A 97 -8.98 9.94 14.46
C LEU A 97 -7.83 9.47 13.56
N GLU A 98 -7.78 9.94 12.33
CA GLU A 98 -6.75 9.61 11.35
C GLU A 98 -5.35 10.07 11.77
N GLN A 99 -5.23 11.31 12.23
CA GLN A 99 -3.96 11.84 12.72
C GLN A 99 -3.44 11.03 13.91
N GLU A 100 -4.27 10.77 14.91
CA GLU A 100 -3.84 9.99 16.06
C GLU A 100 -3.52 8.55 15.66
N TYR A 101 -4.32 7.94 14.77
CA TYR A 101 -4.09 6.57 14.27
C TYR A 101 -2.69 6.43 13.68
N TYR A 102 -2.33 7.26 12.69
CA TYR A 102 -1.00 7.15 12.08
C TYR A 102 0.11 7.54 13.05
N LYS A 103 -0.10 8.53 13.92
CA LYS A 103 0.86 8.92 14.97
C LYS A 103 1.20 7.76 15.88
N LEU A 104 0.21 6.97 16.28
CA LEU A 104 0.43 5.80 17.12
C LEU A 104 1.28 4.75 16.43
N PHE A 105 0.92 4.33 15.21
CA PHE A 105 1.69 3.32 14.50
C PHE A 105 3.12 3.81 14.24
N ILE A 106 3.28 5.05 13.80
CA ILE A 106 4.60 5.62 13.49
C ILE A 106 5.48 5.74 14.75
N ASN A 107 4.91 6.11 15.89
CA ASN A 107 5.67 6.26 17.13
C ASN A 107 6.04 4.92 17.78
N ASN A 108 5.26 3.86 17.54
CA ASN A 108 5.38 2.61 18.29
C ASN A 108 5.93 1.44 17.45
N CYS A 109 5.73 1.43 16.14
CA CYS A 109 6.15 0.35 15.27
C CYS A 109 7.56 0.60 14.71
N LYS A 110 8.36 -0.47 14.66
CA LYS A 110 9.73 -0.43 14.10
C LYS A 110 9.93 -1.36 12.91
N ASN A 111 8.99 -2.28 12.69
CA ASN A 111 9.11 -3.38 11.73
C ASN A 111 7.89 -3.42 10.78
N ILE A 112 7.37 -2.27 10.36
CA ILE A 112 6.29 -2.26 9.37
C ILE A 112 6.87 -2.73 8.05
N THR A 113 6.35 -3.85 7.56
CA THR A 113 6.71 -4.47 6.28
C THR A 113 5.63 -4.29 5.23
N TYR A 114 4.38 -4.06 5.64
CA TYR A 114 3.23 -3.82 4.78
C TYR A 114 2.51 -2.52 5.14
N PHE A 115 2.22 -1.69 4.14
CA PHE A 115 1.42 -0.49 4.33
C PHE A 115 0.43 -0.34 3.19
N ARG A 116 -0.86 -0.27 3.53
CA ARG A 116 -1.89 0.25 2.64
C ARG A 116 -2.04 1.74 2.90
N TRP A 117 -1.57 2.56 1.97
CA TRP A 117 -1.59 4.01 2.08
C TRP A 117 -2.85 4.57 1.42
N TYR A 118 -3.78 5.02 2.27
CA TYR A 118 -4.99 5.73 1.90
C TYR A 118 -5.18 6.94 2.82
N THR A 119 -4.32 7.96 2.63
CA THR A 119 -4.38 9.23 3.40
C THR A 119 -3.58 10.31 2.68
N THR A 120 -3.98 11.57 2.86
CA THR A 120 -3.23 12.76 2.39
C THR A 120 -2.34 13.36 3.48
N LEU A 121 -2.31 12.76 4.68
CA LEU A 121 -1.43 13.22 5.75
C LEU A 121 0.06 13.09 5.35
N PRO A 122 0.90 14.08 5.69
CA PRO A 122 2.33 14.05 5.41
C PRO A 122 3.06 13.13 6.39
N LEU A 123 2.83 11.82 6.29
CA LEU A 123 3.33 10.82 7.24
C LEU A 123 4.86 10.84 7.42
N TYR A 124 5.59 11.25 6.38
CA TYR A 124 7.05 11.41 6.42
C TYR A 124 7.53 12.46 7.44
N GLN A 125 6.68 13.40 7.83
CA GLN A 125 7.00 14.46 8.80
C GLN A 125 6.81 14.01 10.25
N TYR A 126 6.20 12.85 10.49
CA TYR A 126 5.90 12.39 11.84
C TYR A 126 7.20 11.95 12.53
N PRO A 127 7.39 12.28 13.81
CA PRO A 127 8.51 11.75 14.58
C PRO A 127 8.53 10.22 14.53
N GLY A 128 9.67 9.61 14.19
CA GLY A 128 9.79 8.15 14.07
C GLY A 128 9.42 7.57 12.70
N ALA A 129 8.93 8.38 11.74
CA ALA A 129 8.58 7.91 10.39
C ALA A 129 9.75 7.18 9.70
N SER A 130 10.98 7.70 9.84
CA SER A 130 12.18 7.06 9.30
C SER A 130 12.39 5.65 9.83
N THR A 131 12.15 5.44 11.12
CA THR A 131 12.29 4.13 11.77
C THR A 131 11.15 3.21 11.35
N CYS A 132 9.90 3.69 11.46
CA CYS A 132 8.70 2.91 11.17
C CYS A 132 8.69 2.36 9.73
N PHE A 133 9.05 3.19 8.74
CA PHE A 133 8.98 2.82 7.33
C PHE A 133 10.30 2.30 6.73
N SER A 134 11.38 2.23 7.51
CA SER A 134 12.70 1.76 7.02
C SER A 134 12.69 0.33 6.49
N GLN A 135 11.84 -0.54 7.07
CA GLN A 135 11.72 -1.95 6.71
C GLN A 135 10.53 -2.25 5.79
N LEU A 136 9.85 -1.22 5.29
CA LEU A 136 8.68 -1.39 4.45
C LEU A 136 9.07 -2.11 3.16
N ARG A 137 8.42 -3.24 2.87
CA ARG A 137 8.67 -4.07 1.68
C ARG A 137 7.51 -4.06 0.70
N THR A 138 6.29 -3.95 1.21
CA THR A 138 5.07 -3.94 0.41
C THR A 138 4.30 -2.66 0.66
N LEU A 139 4.12 -1.88 -0.40
CA LEU A 139 3.38 -0.64 -0.35
C LEU A 139 2.24 -0.67 -1.38
N TYR A 140 1.04 -0.44 -0.89
CA TYR A 140 -0.13 -0.23 -1.72
C TYR A 140 -0.55 1.23 -1.59
N ILE A 141 -0.69 1.95 -2.70
CA ILE A 141 -1.07 3.37 -2.71
C ILE A 141 -2.33 3.50 -3.53
N THR A 142 -3.39 4.03 -2.92
CA THR A 142 -4.53 4.54 -3.66
C THR A 142 -4.45 6.06 -3.66
N CYS A 143 -4.20 6.61 -4.83
CA CYS A 143 -4.10 8.03 -5.03
C CYS A 143 -5.48 8.58 -5.37
N ASN A 144 -6.02 9.50 -4.58
CA ASN A 144 -7.29 10.16 -4.90
C ASN A 144 -7.11 11.66 -5.18
N GLU A 145 -5.95 12.27 -4.84
CA GLU A 145 -5.73 13.72 -4.91
C GLU A 145 -4.28 14.10 -5.28
N SER A 146 -4.11 15.33 -5.81
CA SER A 146 -2.81 15.93 -6.18
C SER A 146 -1.85 16.14 -5.00
N LEU A 147 -2.38 16.26 -3.78
CA LEU A 147 -1.60 16.43 -2.53
C LEU A 147 -0.68 15.25 -2.20
N ILE A 148 -0.83 14.09 -2.85
CA ILE A 148 0.00 12.92 -2.60
C ILE A 148 1.42 13.07 -3.17
N SER A 149 1.65 13.97 -4.14
CA SER A 149 2.97 14.12 -4.76
C SER A 149 4.06 14.52 -3.75
N ASP A 150 3.81 15.53 -2.91
CA ASP A 150 4.80 16.00 -1.93
C ASP A 150 5.06 14.96 -0.84
N ASN A 151 4.00 14.27 -0.41
CA ASN A 151 4.11 13.16 0.53
C ASN A 151 4.95 12.01 -0.03
N LEU A 152 4.79 11.67 -1.31
CA LEU A 152 5.60 10.66 -1.98
C LEU A 152 7.07 11.10 -2.11
N LEU A 153 7.34 12.39 -2.36
CA LEU A 153 8.71 12.90 -2.37
C LEU A 153 9.38 12.75 -1.01
N GLY A 154 8.68 13.09 0.08
CA GLY A 154 9.18 12.89 1.44
C GLY A 154 9.40 11.41 1.75
N MET A 155 8.43 10.55 1.41
CA MET A 155 8.56 9.11 1.63
C MET A 155 9.64 8.45 0.78
N ALA A 156 9.93 8.97 -0.41
CA ALA A 156 11.02 8.48 -1.27
C ALA A 156 12.41 8.64 -0.63
N GLN A 157 12.54 9.52 0.37
CA GLN A 157 13.79 9.70 1.12
C GLN A 157 13.93 8.63 2.21
N ILE A 158 12.81 8.23 2.81
CA ILE A 158 12.76 7.30 3.95
C ILE A 158 12.71 5.84 3.50
N CYS A 159 11.88 5.54 2.50
CA CYS A 159 11.61 4.18 2.06
C CYS A 159 12.21 3.95 0.66
N GLN A 160 13.32 3.21 0.63
CA GLN A 160 14.11 2.98 -0.58
C GLN A 160 14.20 1.51 -0.97
N ASP A 161 13.61 0.62 -0.18
CA ASP A 161 13.73 -0.82 -0.37
C ASP A 161 12.37 -1.53 -0.49
N ILE A 162 11.41 -0.86 -1.15
CA ILE A 162 10.15 -1.49 -1.55
C ILE A 162 10.44 -2.61 -2.55
N GLU A 163 9.90 -3.79 -2.25
CA GLU A 163 9.94 -4.96 -3.13
C GLU A 163 8.65 -5.04 -3.97
N ASN A 164 7.49 -4.78 -3.35
CA ASN A 164 6.18 -4.91 -3.95
C ASN A 164 5.43 -3.58 -3.90
N LEU A 165 5.24 -2.94 -5.06
CA LEU A 165 4.52 -1.68 -5.17
C LEU A 165 3.21 -1.88 -5.96
N LYS A 166 2.09 -1.51 -5.37
CA LYS A 166 0.78 -1.48 -6.04
C LYS A 166 0.22 -0.07 -6.05
N LEU A 167 -0.16 0.42 -7.22
CA LEU A 167 -0.61 1.80 -7.42
C LEU A 167 -1.99 1.77 -8.07
N TRP A 168 -2.93 2.47 -7.44
CA TRP A 168 -4.32 2.55 -7.87
C TRP A 168 -4.75 4.01 -8.05
N ASN A 169 -5.42 4.29 -9.16
CA ASN A 169 -6.15 5.53 -9.44
C ASN A 169 -5.34 6.84 -9.37
N TYR A 170 -4.05 6.78 -9.65
CA TYR A 170 -3.19 7.97 -9.60
C TYR A 170 -3.49 9.01 -10.68
N ASP A 171 -3.38 10.29 -10.29
CA ASP A 171 -3.62 11.40 -11.19
C ASP A 171 -2.51 11.54 -12.25
N LYS A 172 -2.84 12.27 -13.31
CA LYS A 172 -2.17 12.37 -14.62
C LYS A 172 -0.70 12.82 -14.54
N TYR A 173 -0.26 13.40 -13.42
CA TYR A 173 1.11 13.86 -13.22
C TYR A 173 1.49 13.89 -11.74
N ILE A 174 2.17 12.84 -11.26
CA ILE A 174 2.71 12.81 -9.90
C ILE A 174 4.24 12.69 -9.98
N PRO A 175 4.99 13.81 -10.06
CA PRO A 175 6.44 13.81 -9.98
C PRO A 175 6.96 13.03 -8.77
N GLY A 176 6.25 13.14 -7.64
CA GLY A 176 6.54 12.36 -6.44
C GLY A 176 6.51 10.86 -6.67
N LEU A 177 5.58 10.34 -7.48
CA LEU A 177 5.49 8.92 -7.80
C LEU A 177 6.66 8.45 -8.66
N ILE A 178 7.00 9.23 -9.68
CA ILE A 178 8.13 8.94 -10.56
C ILE A 178 9.42 8.90 -9.73
N LYS A 179 9.63 9.90 -8.88
CA LYS A 179 10.78 9.97 -7.98
C LYS A 179 10.80 8.84 -6.96
N PHE A 180 9.64 8.49 -6.40
CA PHE A 180 9.49 7.40 -5.46
C PHE A 180 9.91 6.07 -6.08
N ILE A 181 9.41 5.73 -7.28
CA ILE A 181 9.79 4.51 -8.00
C ILE A 181 11.28 4.54 -8.34
N ASP A 182 11.80 5.65 -8.86
CA ASP A 182 13.21 5.77 -9.27
C ASP A 182 14.17 5.57 -8.08
N ASN A 183 13.75 5.92 -6.86
CA ASN A 183 14.55 5.74 -5.65
C ASN A 183 14.55 4.29 -5.11
N GLN A 184 13.66 3.40 -5.57
CA GLN A 184 13.60 2.02 -5.05
C GLN A 184 14.77 1.16 -5.54
N LYS A 185 15.51 0.55 -4.62
CA LYS A 185 16.71 -0.24 -4.92
C LYS A 185 16.42 -1.68 -5.32
N ILE A 186 15.34 -2.25 -4.78
CA ILE A 186 15.04 -3.69 -4.89
C ILE A 186 13.63 -3.99 -5.42
N LEU A 187 13.04 -3.09 -6.21
CA LEU A 187 11.67 -3.25 -6.69
C LEU A 187 11.54 -4.48 -7.59
N GLN A 188 10.83 -5.51 -7.13
CA GLN A 188 10.62 -6.78 -7.83
C GLN A 188 9.23 -6.90 -8.44
N SER A 189 8.22 -6.26 -7.85
CA SER A 189 6.83 -6.31 -8.32
C SER A 189 6.27 -4.90 -8.44
N LEU A 190 5.74 -4.58 -9.62
CA LEU A 190 5.07 -3.32 -9.88
C LEU A 190 3.69 -3.57 -10.51
N TYR A 191 2.66 -3.08 -9.83
CA TYR A 191 1.28 -3.11 -10.29
C TYR A 191 0.79 -1.68 -10.47
N LEU A 192 0.26 -1.38 -11.67
CA LEU A 192 -0.25 -0.08 -12.05
C LEU A 192 -1.69 -0.24 -12.54
N HIS A 193 -2.62 0.44 -11.88
CA HIS A 193 -4.02 0.46 -12.27
C HIS A 193 -4.57 1.89 -12.26
N ASN A 194 -5.31 2.27 -13.31
CA ASN A 194 -5.95 3.58 -13.39
C ASN A 194 -7.23 3.56 -14.21
N GLU A 195 -8.39 3.76 -13.58
CA GLU A 195 -9.67 3.81 -14.30
C GLU A 195 -9.94 5.15 -14.99
N LYS A 196 -9.20 6.20 -14.61
CA LYS A 196 -9.52 7.61 -14.88
C LYS A 196 -8.66 8.27 -15.98
N SER A 197 -7.69 7.57 -16.57
CA SER A 197 -6.67 8.22 -17.41
C SER A 197 -6.62 7.74 -18.86
N GLU A 198 -6.73 8.71 -19.78
CA GLU A 198 -6.50 8.58 -21.23
C GLU A 198 -5.06 9.00 -21.64
N MET A 199 -4.17 9.32 -20.69
CA MET A 199 -2.89 9.99 -21.01
C MET A 199 -1.64 9.11 -20.85
N LYS A 200 -0.69 9.29 -21.77
CA LYS A 200 0.63 8.66 -21.80
C LYS A 200 1.62 9.34 -20.85
N CYS A 201 2.07 8.65 -19.80
CA CYS A 201 3.16 9.13 -18.95
C CYS A 201 4.53 8.63 -19.46
N ILE A 202 5.19 9.43 -20.30
CA ILE A 202 6.51 9.07 -20.88
C ILE A 202 7.57 8.93 -19.80
N GLN A 203 7.58 9.80 -18.79
CA GLN A 203 8.56 9.76 -17.71
C GLN A 203 8.43 8.50 -16.87
N LEU A 204 7.20 8.09 -16.51
CA LEU A 204 6.96 6.83 -15.80
C LEU A 204 7.44 5.64 -16.62
N SER A 205 7.21 5.65 -17.94
CA SER A 205 7.71 4.59 -18.84
C SER A 205 9.24 4.47 -18.79
N LYS A 206 9.96 5.60 -18.82
CA LYS A 206 11.43 5.63 -18.70
C LYS A 206 11.91 5.17 -17.32
N THR A 207 11.20 5.53 -16.25
CA THR A 207 11.54 5.09 -14.90
C THR A 207 11.37 3.57 -14.75
N ILE A 208 10.31 2.99 -15.33
CA ILE A 208 10.13 1.53 -15.37
C ILE A 208 11.26 0.86 -16.15
N GLU A 209 11.65 1.43 -17.30
CA GLU A 209 12.79 0.95 -18.11
C GLU A 209 14.08 0.88 -17.27
N LYS A 210 14.37 1.89 -16.43
CA LYS A 210 15.51 1.87 -15.50
C LYS A 210 15.41 0.77 -14.43
N LYS A 211 14.20 0.41 -14.01
CA LYS A 211 13.96 -0.63 -12.99
C LYS A 211 13.78 -2.02 -13.58
N ALA A 212 13.86 -2.16 -14.90
CA ALA A 212 13.54 -3.40 -15.58
C ALA A 212 14.42 -4.58 -15.15
N VAL A 213 15.68 -4.33 -14.75
CA VAL A 213 16.61 -5.38 -14.30
C VAL A 213 16.16 -6.05 -13.00
N THR A 214 15.49 -5.35 -12.09
CA THR A 214 15.05 -5.90 -10.80
C THR A 214 13.62 -6.46 -10.85
N LEU A 215 12.82 -6.01 -11.83
CA LEU A 215 11.42 -6.41 -11.96
C LEU A 215 11.27 -7.88 -12.41
N LYS A 216 10.53 -8.64 -11.60
CA LYS A 216 10.09 -10.01 -11.88
C LYS A 216 8.60 -10.10 -12.17
N ARG A 217 7.79 -9.21 -11.59
CA ARG A 217 6.33 -9.18 -11.79
C ARG A 217 5.90 -7.80 -12.23
N PHE A 218 5.16 -7.73 -13.33
CA PHE A 218 4.65 -6.48 -13.86
C PHE A 218 3.19 -6.63 -14.25
N THR A 219 2.35 -5.74 -13.72
CA THR A 219 0.94 -5.68 -14.04
C THR A 219 0.57 -4.26 -14.44
N LEU A 220 -0.04 -4.13 -15.62
CA LEU A 220 -0.53 -2.88 -16.17
C LEU A 220 -2.00 -3.04 -16.50
N GLU A 221 -2.84 -2.29 -15.82
CA GLU A 221 -4.28 -2.31 -15.98
C GLU A 221 -4.83 -0.92 -16.29
N ASN A 222 -5.42 -0.75 -17.47
CA ASN A 222 -6.05 0.50 -17.90
C ASN A 222 -5.13 1.75 -17.86
N VAL A 223 -3.81 1.55 -17.94
CA VAL A 223 -2.82 2.62 -17.96
C VAL A 223 -2.13 2.71 -19.32
N MET A 224 -2.07 3.91 -19.89
CA MET A 224 -1.29 4.19 -21.09
C MET A 224 0.16 4.58 -20.77
N LEU A 225 1.09 3.77 -21.24
CA LEU A 225 2.54 4.02 -21.21
C LEU A 225 3.11 3.98 -22.63
N SER A 226 4.33 4.49 -22.80
CA SER A 226 5.11 4.23 -24.01
C SER A 226 5.65 2.79 -23.93
N PRO A 227 5.27 1.86 -24.82
CA PRO A 227 5.58 0.43 -24.67
C PRO A 227 7.06 0.06 -24.82
N LYS A 228 7.94 1.04 -25.10
CA LYS A 228 9.38 0.82 -25.27
C LYS A 228 10.03 0.11 -24.08
N PHE A 229 9.58 0.37 -22.85
CA PHE A 229 10.13 -0.25 -21.65
C PHE A 229 10.01 -1.79 -21.67
N LEU A 230 9.06 -2.36 -22.43
CA LEU A 230 8.86 -3.81 -22.55
C LEU A 230 10.14 -4.52 -23.00
N LEU A 231 10.94 -3.89 -23.87
CA LEU A 231 12.18 -4.47 -24.40
C LEU A 231 13.24 -4.68 -23.32
N SER A 232 13.14 -3.97 -22.18
CA SER A 232 14.12 -4.05 -21.09
C SER A 232 13.73 -5.07 -20.02
N LEU A 233 12.49 -5.57 -20.01
CA LEU A 233 11.94 -6.45 -18.97
C LEU A 233 12.39 -7.93 -19.14
N ILE A 234 13.67 -8.16 -19.39
CA ILE A 234 14.23 -9.50 -19.69
C ILE A 234 14.17 -10.47 -18.50
N ASN A 235 14.06 -9.94 -17.27
CA ASN A 235 14.02 -10.73 -16.03
C ASN A 235 12.60 -11.07 -15.56
N LEU A 236 11.59 -10.70 -16.35
CA LEU A 236 10.21 -10.83 -15.96
C LEU A 236 9.74 -12.29 -15.94
N GLU A 237 9.16 -12.70 -14.83
CA GLU A 237 8.57 -14.02 -14.57
C GLU A 237 7.04 -13.97 -14.75
N GLN A 238 6.40 -12.83 -14.46
CA GLN A 238 4.96 -12.65 -14.62
C GLN A 238 4.63 -11.32 -15.28
N LEU A 239 3.85 -11.39 -16.36
CA LEU A 239 3.36 -10.24 -17.11
C LEU A 239 1.83 -10.28 -17.19
N LYS A 240 1.19 -9.20 -16.75
CA LYS A 240 -0.24 -8.98 -16.93
C LYS A 240 -0.48 -7.65 -17.60
N LEU A 241 -1.09 -7.66 -18.79
CA LEU A 241 -1.40 -6.48 -19.59
C LEU A 241 -2.91 -6.47 -19.91
N ILE A 242 -3.67 -5.76 -19.10
CA ILE A 242 -5.11 -5.54 -19.33
C ILE A 242 -5.30 -4.09 -19.72
N ILE A 243 -5.45 -3.83 -21.01
CA ILE A 243 -5.58 -2.47 -21.52
C ILE A 243 -6.87 -2.38 -22.32
N GLU A 244 -7.89 -1.77 -21.74
CA GLU A 244 -9.15 -1.57 -22.45
C GLU A 244 -8.98 -0.66 -23.68
N ARG A 245 -9.82 -0.89 -24.71
CA ARG A 245 -9.76 -0.12 -25.97
C ARG A 245 -9.87 1.39 -25.75
N ARG A 246 -10.65 1.82 -24.76
CA ARG A 246 -10.84 3.24 -24.39
C ARG A 246 -9.56 3.92 -23.90
N CYS A 247 -8.56 3.15 -23.44
CA CYS A 247 -7.30 3.72 -23.00
C CYS A 247 -6.45 4.22 -24.19
N TYR A 248 -6.61 3.63 -25.38
CA TYR A 248 -5.84 4.05 -26.55
C TYR A 248 -6.37 5.37 -27.11
N SER A 249 -5.50 6.37 -27.20
CA SER A 249 -5.86 7.67 -27.79
C SER A 249 -6.06 7.59 -29.31
N SER A 250 -5.52 6.56 -29.97
CA SER A 250 -5.60 6.38 -31.42
C SER A 250 -5.29 4.93 -31.84
N GLU A 251 -5.69 4.55 -33.05
CA GLU A 251 -5.30 3.25 -33.65
C GLU A 251 -3.77 3.12 -33.82
N GLN A 252 -3.07 4.24 -34.01
CA GLN A 252 -1.60 4.27 -34.07
C GLN A 252 -0.96 3.79 -32.76
N ASP A 253 -1.60 4.04 -31.62
CA ASP A 253 -1.11 3.57 -30.33
C ASP A 253 -1.26 2.07 -30.17
N ILE A 254 -2.37 1.51 -30.66
CA ILE A 254 -2.58 0.06 -30.70
C ILE A 254 -1.49 -0.59 -31.54
N GLN A 255 -1.24 -0.06 -32.75
CA GLN A 255 -0.19 -0.57 -33.65
C GLN A 255 1.20 -0.45 -33.04
N LYS A 256 1.47 0.66 -32.32
CA LYS A 256 2.73 0.84 -31.59
C LYS A 256 2.90 -0.23 -30.51
N TRP A 257 1.88 -0.48 -29.69
CA TRP A 257 1.91 -1.54 -28.67
C TRP A 257 2.12 -2.93 -29.29
N LYS A 258 1.38 -3.27 -30.36
CA LYS A 258 1.57 -4.51 -31.13
C LYS A 258 3.02 -4.66 -31.60
N LYS A 259 3.59 -3.62 -32.23
CA LYS A 259 4.98 -3.63 -32.70
C LYS A 259 5.98 -3.94 -31.59
N TYR A 260 5.88 -3.28 -30.44
CA TYR A 260 6.82 -3.49 -29.34
C TYR A 260 6.65 -4.86 -28.67
N LEU A 261 5.42 -5.36 -28.56
CA LEU A 261 5.15 -6.72 -28.06
C LEU A 261 5.73 -7.79 -28.97
N LEU A 262 5.67 -7.62 -30.30
CA LEU A 262 6.22 -8.57 -31.28
C LEU A 262 7.74 -8.73 -31.19
N ILE A 263 8.46 -7.67 -30.79
CA ILE A 263 9.93 -7.69 -30.71
C ILE A 263 10.45 -7.83 -29.28
N ALA A 264 9.58 -7.77 -28.28
CA ALA A 264 9.97 -7.96 -26.88
C ALA A 264 10.30 -9.44 -26.62
N SER A 265 11.33 -9.68 -25.82
CA SER A 265 11.73 -11.03 -25.41
C SER A 265 11.68 -11.14 -23.90
N PHE A 266 10.91 -12.12 -23.40
CA PHE A 266 10.74 -12.39 -21.97
C PHE A 266 11.24 -13.81 -21.66
N PRO A 267 12.57 -14.06 -21.64
CA PRO A 267 13.13 -15.40 -21.57
C PRO A 267 12.83 -16.14 -20.25
N LYS A 268 12.47 -15.42 -19.18
CA LYS A 268 12.13 -15.99 -17.87
C LYS A 268 10.63 -16.07 -17.59
N LEU A 269 9.79 -15.74 -18.56
CA LEU A 269 8.35 -15.60 -18.36
C LEU A 269 7.70 -16.96 -18.07
N GLN A 270 6.94 -17.03 -16.99
CA GLN A 270 6.20 -18.21 -16.54
C GLN A 270 4.68 -17.98 -16.58
N TYR A 271 4.24 -16.72 -16.47
CA TYR A 271 2.84 -16.34 -16.52
C TYR A 271 2.63 -15.14 -17.44
N LEU A 272 1.69 -15.27 -18.38
CA LEU A 272 1.26 -14.20 -19.27
C LEU A 272 -0.26 -14.11 -19.25
N GLU A 273 -0.77 -12.93 -18.95
CA GLU A 273 -2.19 -12.60 -19.09
C GLU A 273 -2.33 -11.33 -19.92
N THR A 274 -3.11 -11.38 -20.99
CA THR A 274 -3.36 -10.23 -21.85
C THR A 274 -4.86 -10.10 -22.14
N GLN A 275 -5.35 -8.87 -22.21
CA GLN A 275 -6.74 -8.58 -22.62
C GLN A 275 -6.74 -7.42 -23.62
N TYR A 276 -7.55 -7.54 -24.68
CA TYR A 276 -7.66 -6.59 -25.80
C TYR A 276 -6.37 -6.33 -26.61
N LEU A 277 -5.34 -7.14 -26.37
CA LEU A 277 -4.11 -7.23 -27.16
C LEU A 277 -4.13 -8.52 -28.00
N SER A 278 -5.15 -8.70 -28.85
CA SER A 278 -5.19 -9.88 -29.73
C SER A 278 -4.21 -9.72 -30.90
N PRO A 279 -3.39 -10.74 -31.21
CA PRO A 279 -2.50 -10.76 -32.36
C PRO A 279 -3.21 -10.98 -33.71
N HIS A 280 -4.54 -11.10 -33.74
CA HIS A 280 -5.30 -11.24 -34.99
C HIS A 280 -5.84 -9.89 -35.45
N GLY A 281 -5.10 -9.33 -36.41
CA GLY A 281 -5.30 -8.07 -37.10
C GLY A 281 -3.95 -7.56 -37.55
#